data_AF-A0A4V3GFV0-F1
#
_entry.id   AF-A0A4V3GFV0-F1
#
_cell.length_a   1.000
_cell.length_b   1.000
_cell.length_c   1.000
_cell.angle_alpha   90.00
_cell.angle_beta   90.00
_cell.angle_gamma   90.00
#
_symmetry.space_group_name_H-M   'P 1'
#
loop_
_entity.id
_entity.type
_entity.pdbx_description
1 polymer ?
#
loop_
_entity_poly.entity_id
_entity_poly.type
_entity_poly.pdbx_seq_one_letter_code
_entity_poly.pdbx_strand_id
1 'polypeptide(L)' 'MAEKKTVKVSRQAVELARLHVEAARRAGRKPDAGVARIAGARPDNGAGAAPAPA' A
#
# COMPACT_ATOMS: atom_id res chain seq x y z
N MET A 1 19.01 14.67 13.74
CA MET A 1 17.84 14.94 12.86
C MET A 1 17.50 13.63 12.17
N ALA A 2 16.50 12.88 12.63
CA ALA A 2 16.09 11.63 11.97
C ALA A 2 15.28 12.00 10.72
N GLU A 3 15.92 11.95 9.56
CA GLU A 3 15.28 12.13 8.27
C GLU A 3 14.13 11.11 8.17
N LYS A 4 12.89 11.60 8.29
CA LYS A 4 11.69 10.78 8.06
C LYS A 4 11.71 10.43 6.57
N LYS A 5 12.37 9.32 6.23
CA LYS A 5 12.45 8.80 4.86
C LYS A 5 11.04 8.43 4.43
N THR A 6 10.37 9.34 3.73
CA THR A 6 9.06 9.11 3.14
C THR A 6 9.23 8.00 2.11
N VAL A 7 8.82 6.78 2.45
CA VAL A 7 8.86 5.63 1.54
C VAL A 7 7.83 5.90 0.45
N LYS A 8 8.28 6.38 -0.72
CA LYS A 8 7.43 6.52 -1.90
C LYS A 8 7.05 5.13 -2.38
N VAL A 9 5.78 4.78 -2.23
CA VAL A 9 5.25 3.50 -2.70
C VAL A 9 4.71 3.71 -4.11
N SER A 10 5.37 3.10 -5.11
CA SER A 10 4.92 3.16 -6.49
C SER A 10 3.51 2.56 -6.66
N ARG A 11 2.71 3.11 -7.57
CA ARG A 11 1.36 2.60 -7.88
C ARG A 11 1.35 1.10 -8.19
N GLN A 12 2.34 0.64 -8.97
CA GLN A 12 2.52 -0.78 -9.30
C GLN A 12 2.68 -1.66 -8.05
N ALA A 13 3.41 -1.19 -7.03
CA ALA A 13 3.61 -1.93 -5.78
C ALA A 13 2.32 -2.03 -4.97
N VAL A 14 1.50 -0.96 -4.95
CA VAL A 14 0.18 -0.99 -4.29
C VAL A 14 -0.77 -1.95 -4.99
N GLU A 15 -0.83 -1.92 -6.32
CA GLU A 15 -1.70 -2.83 -7.09
C GLU A 15 -1.27 -4.30 -6.91
N LEU A 16 0.04 -4.58 -6.95
CA LEU A 16 0.57 -5.92 -6.67
C LEU A 16 0.26 -6.36 -5.24
N ALA A 17 0.40 -5.48 -4.24
CA ALA A 17 0.10 -5.80 -2.86
C ALA A 17 -1.40 -6.10 -2.64
N ARG A 18 -2.30 -5.38 -3.31
CA ARG A 18 -3.74 -5.66 -3.28
C ARG A 18 -4.06 -7.04 -3.83
N LEU A 19 -3.44 -7.42 -4.95
CA LEU A 19 -3.60 -8.77 -5.52
C LEU A 19 -3.14 -9.86 -4.55
N HIS A 20 -2.01 -9.66 -3.86
CA HIS A 20 -1.54 -10.60 -2.85
C HIS A 20 -2.47 -10.69 -1.63
N VAL A 21 -3.03 -9.56 -1.18
CA VAL A 21 -4.02 -9.55 -0.08
C VAL A 21 -5.27 -10.32 -0.47
N GLU A 22 -5.79 -10.09 -1.67
CA GLU A 22 -6.97 -10.79 -2.18
C GLU A 22 -6.70 -12.28 -2.41
N ALA A 23 -5.53 -12.64 -2.93
CA ALA A 23 -5.12 -14.04 -3.07
C ALA A 23 -5.01 -14.75 -1.71
N ALA A 24 -4.41 -14.09 -0.70
CA ALA A 24 -4.32 -14.62 0.65
C ALA A 24 -5.71 -14.83 1.27
N ARG A 25 -6.61 -13.85 1.13
CA ARG A 25 -8.01 -13.95 1.59
C ARG A 25 -8.75 -15.09 0.91
N ARG A 26 -8.64 -15.22 -0.41
CA ARG A 26 -9.23 -16.33 -1.18
C ARG A 26 -8.70 -17.69 -0.75
N ALA A 27 -7.41 -17.77 -0.40
CA ALA A 27 -6.79 -18.97 0.14
C ALA A 27 -7.12 -19.23 1.63
N GLY A 28 -7.96 -18.40 2.27
CA GLY A 28 -8.30 -18.52 3.69
C GLY A 28 -7.14 -18.17 4.63
N ARG A 29 -6.10 -17.50 4.14
CA ARG A 29 -4.90 -17.12 4.90
C ARG A 29 -4.91 -15.62 5.22
N LYS A 30 -4.26 -15.26 6.33
CA LYS A 30 -4.03 -13.85 6.66
C LYS A 30 -2.94 -13.28 5.74
N PRO A 31 -3.15 -12.12 5.12
CA PRO A 31 -2.12 -11.45 4.34
C PRO A 31 -0.98 -10.97 5.25
N ASP A 32 0.21 -10.89 4.68
CA ASP A 32 1.38 -10.37 5.38
C ASP A 32 1.16 -8.90 5.79
N ALA A 33 1.63 -8.53 6.99
CA ALA A 33 1.41 -7.20 7.55
C ALA A 33 2.10 -6.09 6.73
N GLY A 34 3.26 -6.36 6.14
CA GLY A 34 3.95 -5.45 5.24
C GLY A 34 3.18 -5.24 3.94
N VAL A 35 2.69 -6.34 3.35
CA VAL A 35 1.87 -6.31 2.13
C VAL A 35 0.55 -5.60 2.37
N ALA A 36 -0.14 -5.87 3.48
CA ALA A 36 -1.37 -5.19 3.85
C ALA A 36 -1.16 -3.68 4.04
N ARG A 37 -0.05 -3.27 4.66
CA ARG A 37 0.32 -1.85 4.80
C ARG A 37 0.55 -1.19 3.44
N ILE A 38 1.19 -1.87 2.49
CA ILE A 38 1.41 -1.37 1.12
C ILE A 38 0.10 -1.32 0.33
N ALA A 39 -0.76 -2.33 0.44
CA ALA A 39 -2.05 -2.38 -0.25
C ALA A 39 -3.01 -1.26 0.17
N GLY A 40 -2.92 -0.83 1.43
CA GLY A 40 -3.65 0.31 1.99
C GLY A 40 -2.93 1.66 1.86
N ALA A 41 -1.70 1.69 1.33
CA ALA A 41 -0.98 2.94 1.13
C ALA A 41 -1.59 3.73 -0.03
N ARG A 42 -1.54 5.06 0.07
CA ARG A 42 -1.85 5.93 -1.07
C ARG A 42 -0.67 5.82 -2.05
N PRO A 43 -0.88 5.28 -3.27
CA PRO A 43 0.19 5.19 -4.24
C PRO A 43 0.70 6.59 -4.58
N ASP A 44 2.02 6.75 -4.56
CA ASP A 44 2.64 8.00 -4.98
C ASP A 44 2.52 8.08 -6.50
N ASN A 45 1.54 8.86 -6.96
CA ASN A 45 1.22 9.01 -8.37
C ASN A 45 1.77 10.35 -8.88
N GLY A 46 2.99 10.73 -8.49
CA GLY A 46 3.72 11.92 -8.99
C GLY A 46 3.02 13.29 -8.84
N ALA A 47 1.79 13.35 -8.37
CA ALA A 47 0.97 14.54 -8.22
C ALA A 47 0.18 14.39 -6.92
N GLY A 48 0.35 15.38 -6.03
CA GLY A 48 -0.33 15.44 -4.74
C GLY A 48 -1.84 15.29 -4.89
N ALA A 49 -2.46 14.58 -3.95
CA ALA A 49 -3.89 14.71 -3.62
C ALA A 49 -4.24 13.67 -2.54
N ALA A 50 -3.73 13.83 -1.32
CA ALA A 50 -4.32 13.13 -0.19
C ALA A 50 -5.86 13.26 -0.32
N PRO A 51 -6.65 12.17 -0.40
CA PRO A 51 -8.06 12.32 -0.18
C PRO A 51 -8.18 12.70 1.29
N ALA A 52 -8.52 13.96 1.55
CA ALA A 52 -8.97 14.39 2.86
C ALA A 52 -10.18 13.50 3.21
N PRO A 53 -10.23 12.90 4.42
CA PRO A 53 -11.46 12.27 4.89
C PRO A 53 -12.58 13.32 4.92
N ALA A 54 -13.76 12.91 4.44
CA ALA A 54 -14.98 13.70 4.37
C ALA A 54 -15.52 14.09 5.75
#